data_AF-A0A7J7KDV3-F1
#
_entry.id   AF-A0A7J7KDV3-F1
#
_cell.length_a   1.000
_cell.length_b   1.000
_cell.length_c   1.000
_cell.angle_alpha   90.00
_cell.angle_beta   90.00
_cell.angle_gamma   90.00
#
_symmetry.space_group_name_H-M   'P 1'
#
loop_
_entity.id
_entity.type
_entity.pdbx_description
1 polymer ?
#
loop_
_entity_poly.entity_id
_entity_poly.type
_entity_poly.pdbx_seq_one_letter_code
_entity_poly.pdbx_strand_id
1 'polypeptide(L)'
;MPPKRQQKALAGKGGRNRRELKEEITRILTANNPHAPQNIVRYSFKENTYKQTAHVDQLAVHFSLDGNLLHKESDEAKRQLTRQGIAEAPADEDAAEEETEKTDEVKAEGDEEGASPEPKSGGGAKKLTNQFNYSERASQTYNNPHRERGTATEPPPRATFSANASQWEIFDAYKEDFERQERNKEKKLPGRKMSPKTKRNLLLLMDRMMIST
;
A
#
# COMPACT_ATOMS: atom_id res chain seq x y z
N MET A 1 -55.78 -3.76 21.22
CA MET A 1 -55.74 -4.62 20.01
C MET A 1 -55.10 -3.84 18.88
N PRO A 2 -53.98 -4.28 18.29
CA PRO A 2 -53.32 -3.59 17.19
C PRO A 2 -53.94 -4.01 15.83
N PRO A 3 -53.94 -3.14 14.81
CA PRO A 3 -54.47 -3.47 13.49
C PRO A 3 -53.48 -4.33 12.68
N LYS A 4 -54.04 -5.20 11.83
CA LYS A 4 -53.34 -6.24 11.05
C LYS A 4 -52.36 -5.64 10.03
N ARG A 5 -51.13 -6.15 10.06
CA ARG A 5 -50.07 -5.99 9.05
C ARG A 5 -50.59 -6.43 7.67
N GLN A 6 -50.71 -5.51 6.71
CA GLN A 6 -50.85 -5.87 5.30
C GLN A 6 -49.46 -6.13 4.72
N GLN A 7 -49.25 -7.36 4.24
CA GLN A 7 -48.05 -7.76 3.50
C GLN A 7 -48.10 -7.11 2.12
N LYS A 8 -47.13 -6.24 1.81
CA LYS A 8 -47.00 -5.61 0.50
C LYS A 8 -46.14 -6.52 -0.38
N ALA A 9 -46.78 -7.18 -1.36
CA ALA A 9 -46.10 -8.04 -2.33
C ALA A 9 -45.09 -7.23 -3.15
N LEU A 10 -43.84 -7.69 -3.18
CA LEU A 10 -42.77 -7.23 -4.05
C LEU A 10 -43.04 -7.72 -5.47
N ALA A 11 -43.85 -6.97 -6.23
CA ALA A 11 -43.99 -7.16 -7.66
C ALA A 11 -42.73 -6.63 -8.35
N GLY A 12 -41.91 -7.53 -8.90
CA GLY A 12 -40.80 -7.19 -9.77
C GLY A 12 -41.30 -6.42 -11.00
N LYS A 13 -41.21 -5.09 -10.96
CA LYS A 13 -41.44 -4.22 -12.12
C LYS A 13 -40.16 -4.17 -12.97
N GLY A 14 -39.99 -5.20 -13.79
CA GLY A 14 -38.94 -5.26 -14.82
C GLY A 14 -39.43 -4.90 -16.23
N GLY A 15 -40.54 -4.17 -16.37
CA GLY A 15 -41.10 -3.77 -17.67
C GLY A 15 -41.11 -2.25 -17.82
N ARG A 16 -40.36 -1.72 -18.80
CA ARG A 16 -40.34 -0.29 -19.13
C ARG A 16 -41.71 0.18 -19.62
N ASN A 17 -42.17 1.34 -19.15
CA ASN A 17 -43.47 1.90 -19.54
C ASN A 17 -43.45 2.42 -21.00
N ARG A 18 -44.61 2.50 -21.67
CA ARG A 18 -44.74 2.92 -23.10
C ARG A 18 -44.10 4.29 -23.42
N ARG A 19 -43.95 5.18 -22.43
CA ARG A 19 -43.23 6.47 -22.59
C ARG A 19 -41.71 6.27 -22.65
N GLU A 20 -41.15 5.45 -21.78
CA GLU A 20 -39.71 5.14 -21.72
C GLU A 20 -39.22 4.37 -22.97
N LEU A 21 -40.10 3.65 -23.65
CA LEU A 21 -39.79 3.00 -24.93
C LEU A 21 -39.70 3.97 -26.12
N LYS A 22 -40.35 5.15 -26.02
CA LYS A 22 -40.34 6.18 -27.07
C LYS A 22 -39.21 7.20 -26.87
N GLU A 23 -38.46 7.09 -25.79
CA GLU A 23 -37.29 7.93 -25.55
C GLU A 23 -36.15 7.44 -26.44
N GLU A 24 -35.74 8.30 -27.38
CA GLU A 24 -34.57 8.07 -28.21
C GLU A 24 -33.31 8.25 -27.35
N ILE A 25 -32.74 7.14 -26.90
CA ILE A 25 -31.47 7.14 -26.18
C ILE A 25 -30.35 7.20 -27.21
N THR A 26 -29.76 8.37 -27.39
CA THR A 26 -28.52 8.54 -28.16
C THR A 26 -27.37 7.85 -27.43
N ARG A 27 -26.96 6.67 -27.90
CA ARG A 27 -25.77 5.97 -27.38
C ARG A 27 -24.54 6.43 -28.17
N ILE A 28 -23.63 7.10 -27.49
CA ILE A 28 -22.33 7.48 -28.05
C ILE A 28 -21.39 6.29 -27.86
N LEU A 29 -20.84 5.77 -28.96
CA LEU A 29 -19.78 4.78 -28.91
C LEU A 29 -18.46 5.50 -28.61
N THR A 30 -17.83 5.18 -27.47
CA THR A 30 -16.50 5.65 -27.13
C THR A 30 -15.50 4.50 -27.25
N ALA A 31 -14.34 4.76 -27.84
CA ALA A 31 -13.25 3.78 -27.98
C ALA A 31 -12.43 3.67 -26.68
N ASN A 32 -13.12 3.42 -25.57
CA ASN A 32 -12.50 3.31 -24.24
C ASN A 32 -12.21 1.85 -23.93
N ASN A 33 -10.98 1.55 -23.54
CA ASN A 33 -10.57 0.22 -23.13
C ASN A 33 -11.10 -0.07 -21.71
N PRO A 34 -11.90 -1.14 -21.51
CA PRO A 34 -12.45 -1.48 -20.20
C PRO A 34 -11.39 -1.92 -19.18
N HIS A 35 -10.20 -2.33 -19.64
CA HIS A 35 -9.07 -2.71 -18.78
C HIS A 35 -8.10 -1.57 -18.50
N ALA A 36 -8.27 -0.40 -19.13
CA ALA A 36 -7.41 0.73 -18.86
C ALA A 36 -7.68 1.29 -17.44
N PRO A 37 -6.63 1.65 -16.69
CA PRO A 37 -6.80 2.30 -15.40
C PRO A 37 -7.48 3.66 -15.57
N GLN A 38 -8.32 4.07 -14.62
CA GLN A 38 -8.99 5.37 -14.70
C GLN A 38 -8.02 6.54 -14.54
N ASN A 39 -7.03 6.40 -13.64
CA ASN A 39 -6.05 7.44 -13.33
C ASN A 39 -4.66 6.84 -13.09
N ILE A 40 -3.63 7.51 -13.59
CA ILE A 40 -2.23 7.15 -13.37
C ILE A 40 -1.53 8.31 -12.66
N VAL A 41 -0.91 8.03 -11.50
CA VAL A 41 -0.16 9.02 -10.72
C VAL A 41 1.32 8.61 -10.69
N ARG A 42 2.21 9.56 -11.01
CA ARG A 42 3.67 9.34 -10.99
C ARG A 42 4.33 10.37 -10.08
N TYR A 43 5.33 9.94 -9.31
CA TYR A 43 6.11 10.84 -8.48
C TYR A 43 7.13 11.61 -9.33
N SER A 44 7.12 12.94 -9.21
CA SER A 44 8.12 13.81 -9.82
C SER A 44 9.26 14.04 -8.83
N PHE A 45 10.45 13.51 -9.12
CA PHE A 45 11.66 13.76 -8.32
C PHE A 45 12.16 15.19 -8.41
N LYS A 46 11.76 15.95 -9.45
CA LYS A 46 12.13 17.37 -9.62
C LYS A 46 11.30 18.29 -8.72
N GLU A 47 10.04 17.95 -8.49
CA GLU A 47 9.08 18.79 -7.76
C GLU A 47 8.62 18.15 -6.45
N ASN A 48 9.20 17.01 -6.07
CA ASN A 48 8.90 16.22 -4.88
C ASN A 48 7.41 15.98 -4.64
N THR A 49 6.63 15.85 -5.71
CA THR A 49 5.17 15.80 -5.67
C THR A 49 4.63 14.71 -6.58
N TYR A 50 3.48 14.15 -6.20
CA TYR A 50 2.73 13.22 -7.02
C TYR A 50 1.94 14.00 -8.08
N LYS A 51 2.20 13.69 -9.35
CA LYS A 51 1.50 14.29 -10.49
C LYS A 51 0.60 13.26 -11.15
N GLN A 52 -0.64 13.66 -11.39
CA GLN A 52 -1.59 12.87 -12.17
C GLN A 52 -1.29 13.04 -13.66
N THR A 53 -1.28 11.93 -14.38
CA THR A 53 -1.17 11.93 -15.84
C THR A 53 -2.53 12.32 -16.41
N ALA A 54 -2.57 13.36 -17.23
CA ALA A 54 -3.84 13.91 -17.73
C ALA A 54 -4.61 12.95 -18.64
N HIS A 55 -3.91 12.06 -19.34
CA HIS A 55 -4.51 11.15 -20.31
C HIS A 55 -3.98 9.73 -20.10
N VAL A 56 -4.88 8.75 -20.13
CA VAL A 56 -4.54 7.33 -20.10
C VAL A 56 -4.69 6.76 -21.50
N ASP A 57 -3.67 6.04 -21.96
CA ASP A 57 -3.70 5.36 -23.25
C ASP A 57 -4.74 4.24 -23.24
N GLN A 58 -5.57 4.22 -24.28
CA GLN A 58 -6.64 3.24 -24.47
C GLN A 58 -6.22 2.11 -25.42
N LEU A 59 -5.03 2.21 -26.02
CA LEU A 59 -4.54 1.19 -26.95
C LEU A 59 -4.10 -0.08 -26.21
N ALA A 60 -4.68 -1.21 -26.60
CA ALA A 60 -4.34 -2.52 -26.06
C ALA A 60 -3.29 -3.22 -26.94
N VAL A 61 -2.03 -3.21 -26.52
CA VAL A 61 -0.96 -3.98 -27.17
C VAL A 61 -1.01 -5.43 -26.69
N HIS A 62 -1.21 -6.37 -27.62
CA HIS A 62 -1.20 -7.81 -27.30
C HIS A 62 0.17 -8.44 -27.53
N PHE A 63 0.91 -7.96 -28.53
CA PHE A 63 2.24 -8.44 -28.88
C PHE A 63 3.11 -7.27 -29.34
N SER A 64 4.31 -7.19 -28.79
CA SER A 64 5.37 -6.27 -29.19
C SER A 64 6.66 -7.06 -29.30
N LEU A 65 7.41 -6.84 -30.38
CA LEU A 65 8.71 -7.43 -30.59
C LEU A 65 9.66 -6.35 -31.12
N ASP A 66 10.76 -6.16 -30.40
CA ASP A 66 11.79 -5.21 -30.79
C ASP A 66 12.77 -5.88 -31.76
N GLY A 67 12.92 -5.29 -32.95
CA GLY A 67 13.83 -5.75 -33.98
C GLY A 67 15.20 -5.08 -33.89
N ASN A 68 16.23 -5.74 -34.41
CA ASN A 68 17.60 -5.22 -34.51
C ASN A 68 18.10 -5.10 -35.97
N LEU A 69 17.20 -5.20 -36.95
CA LEU A 69 17.52 -5.05 -38.37
C LEU A 69 17.56 -3.57 -38.76
N LEU A 70 18.66 -3.15 -39.39
CA LEU A 70 18.85 -1.80 -39.91
C LEU A 70 18.89 -1.84 -41.44
N HIS A 71 18.22 -0.87 -42.09
CA HIS A 71 18.35 -0.69 -43.52
C HIS A 71 19.74 -0.11 -43.83
N LYS A 72 20.40 -0.62 -44.89
CA LYS A 72 21.81 -0.26 -45.21
C LYS A 72 22.03 1.23 -45.45
N GLU A 73 21.00 1.91 -45.95
CA GLU A 73 21.05 3.34 -46.28
C GLU A 73 20.69 4.25 -45.10
N SER A 74 20.20 3.68 -43.99
CA SER A 74 19.86 4.43 -42.78
C SER A 74 21.09 5.07 -42.16
N ASP A 75 20.91 6.24 -41.55
CA ASP A 75 21.99 6.98 -40.89
C ASP A 75 22.63 6.19 -39.74
N GLU A 76 21.87 5.37 -39.03
CA GLU A 76 22.41 4.50 -37.99
C GLU A 76 23.37 3.44 -38.58
N ALA A 77 22.98 2.81 -39.70
CA ALA A 77 23.80 1.83 -40.39
C ALA A 77 25.11 2.45 -40.91
N LYS A 78 25.04 3.64 -41.51
CA LYS A 78 26.23 4.39 -41.95
C LYS A 78 27.16 4.71 -40.79
N ARG A 79 26.62 5.22 -39.66
CA ARG A 79 27.40 5.50 -38.44
C ARG A 79 28.09 4.26 -37.88
N GLN A 80 27.44 3.09 -37.92
CA GLN A 80 28.05 1.83 -37.50
C GLN A 80 29.17 1.40 -38.45
N LEU A 81 28.96 1.50 -39.77
CA LEU A 81 29.98 1.18 -40.78
C LEU A 81 31.21 2.08 -40.67
N THR A 82 31.02 3.39 -40.48
CA THR A 82 32.13 4.34 -40.24
C THR A 82 32.84 4.04 -38.93
N ARG A 83 32.11 3.71 -37.84
CA ARG A 83 32.70 3.33 -36.55
C ARG A 83 33.51 2.03 -36.63
N GLN A 84 33.06 1.07 -37.46
CA GLN A 84 33.75 -0.20 -37.69
C GLN A 84 34.88 -0.08 -38.73
N GLY A 85 35.06 1.09 -39.35
CA GLY A 85 36.11 1.33 -40.34
C GLY A 85 35.86 0.65 -41.70
N ILE A 86 34.60 0.28 -41.99
CA ILE A 86 34.21 -0.44 -43.21
C ILE A 86 33.83 0.53 -44.35
N ALA A 87 33.47 1.78 -44.02
CA ALA A 87 33.20 2.84 -44.98
C ALA A 87 34.18 4.01 -44.81
N GLU A 88 34.79 4.47 -45.91
CA GLU A 88 35.52 5.75 -45.94
C GLU A 88 34.55 6.89 -45.64
N ALA A 89 34.96 7.80 -44.75
CA ALA A 89 34.16 8.96 -44.40
C ALA A 89 33.90 9.80 -45.65
N PRO A 90 32.66 10.25 -45.93
CA PRO A 90 32.52 11.43 -46.76
C PRO A 90 33.19 12.58 -46.02
N ALA A 91 34.24 13.14 -46.61
CA ALA A 91 34.76 14.43 -46.22
C ALA A 91 33.71 15.46 -46.62
N ASP A 92 32.81 15.81 -45.70
CA ASP A 92 31.91 16.95 -45.88
C ASP A 92 32.73 18.23 -45.62
N GLU A 93 33.14 18.90 -46.70
CA GLU A 93 33.87 20.17 -46.75
C GLU A 93 32.99 21.41 -46.46
N ASP A 94 31.88 21.29 -45.71
CA ASP A 94 30.88 22.37 -45.59
C ASP A 94 30.61 22.79 -44.12
N ALA A 95 31.66 23.10 -43.35
CA ALA A 95 31.52 23.73 -42.04
C ALA A 95 32.66 24.70 -41.66
N ALA A 96 33.36 25.25 -42.66
CA ALA A 96 34.56 26.07 -42.48
C ALA A 96 34.37 27.56 -42.85
N GLU A 97 33.19 28.13 -42.64
CA GLU A 97 32.98 29.59 -42.72
C GLU A 97 32.26 30.10 -41.48
N GLU A 98 33.03 30.36 -40.41
CA GLU A 98 32.81 31.47 -39.46
C GLU A 98 34.07 31.62 -38.58
N GLU A 99 35.17 32.03 -39.22
CA GLU A 99 36.15 32.93 -38.60
C GLU A 99 35.48 34.32 -38.51
N THR A 100 35.67 35.24 -37.56
CA THR A 100 36.73 35.57 -36.59
C THR A 100 36.18 36.73 -35.73
N GLU A 101 36.64 36.88 -34.49
CA GLU A 101 36.92 38.17 -33.79
C GLU A 101 36.63 38.15 -32.27
N LYS A 102 37.70 38.06 -31.46
CA LYS A 102 38.08 38.98 -30.35
C LYS A 102 38.97 38.28 -29.30
N THR A 103 40.28 38.41 -29.52
CA THR A 103 41.34 38.86 -28.58
C THR A 103 41.16 38.66 -27.06
N ASP A 104 42.08 37.86 -26.47
CA ASP A 104 43.10 38.24 -25.45
C ASP A 104 42.68 39.15 -24.28
N GLU A 105 42.96 38.93 -22.98
CA GLU A 105 44.13 38.33 -22.29
C GLU A 105 43.85 38.15 -20.75
N VAL A 106 44.35 37.04 -20.17
CA VAL A 106 45.18 36.92 -18.93
C VAL A 106 44.60 36.91 -17.47
N LYS A 107 44.90 35.75 -16.84
CA LYS A 107 45.27 35.39 -15.43
C LYS A 107 44.27 35.39 -14.25
N ALA A 108 44.16 34.22 -13.61
CA ALA A 108 44.40 34.05 -12.17
C ALA A 108 44.87 32.60 -11.86
N GLU A 109 45.87 32.49 -11.00
CA GLU A 109 46.59 31.28 -10.54
C GLU A 109 45.89 30.56 -9.37
N GLY A 110 46.23 29.28 -9.14
CA GLY A 110 45.92 28.49 -7.92
C GLY A 110 45.60 27.01 -8.27
N ASP A 111 46.56 26.12 -8.45
CA ASP A 111 47.39 25.37 -7.48
C ASP A 111 46.87 23.95 -7.17
N GLU A 112 47.80 23.02 -7.37
CA GLU A 112 47.98 21.62 -6.97
C GLU A 112 46.93 20.48 -7.06
N GLU A 113 47.42 19.42 -7.74
CA GLU A 113 47.29 17.98 -7.47
C GLU A 113 46.06 17.17 -7.96
N GLY A 114 46.24 16.52 -9.11
CA GLY A 114 45.34 15.48 -9.62
C GLY A 114 45.45 15.29 -11.13
N ALA A 115 46.61 14.84 -11.62
CA ALA A 115 46.89 14.68 -13.05
C ALA A 115 45.93 13.70 -13.74
N SER A 116 44.92 14.24 -14.42
CA SER A 116 44.14 13.58 -15.46
C SER A 116 44.38 14.34 -16.76
N PRO A 117 44.92 13.74 -17.83
CA PRO A 117 45.16 14.47 -19.07
C PRO A 117 43.83 14.78 -19.77
N GLU A 118 43.46 16.06 -19.80
CA GLU A 118 42.43 16.58 -20.70
C GLU A 118 42.88 16.39 -22.17
N PRO A 119 42.05 15.82 -23.06
CA PRO A 119 42.38 15.81 -24.48
C PRO A 119 42.04 17.16 -25.10
N LYS A 120 43.07 17.96 -25.38
CA LYS A 120 42.98 19.09 -26.32
C LYS A 120 42.48 18.57 -27.67
N SER A 121 41.36 19.12 -28.12
CA SER A 121 40.78 18.87 -29.44
C SER A 121 41.66 19.46 -30.54
N GLY A 122 42.31 18.59 -31.31
CA GLY A 122 42.93 18.90 -32.59
C GLY A 122 42.72 17.71 -33.50
N GLY A 123 42.17 17.95 -34.70
CA GLY A 123 41.82 16.92 -35.68
C GLY A 123 42.97 15.96 -35.96
N GLY A 124 42.70 14.66 -35.80
CA GLY A 124 43.68 13.60 -36.04
C GLY A 124 43.25 12.35 -35.29
N ALA A 125 43.12 11.24 -36.02
CA ALA A 125 42.69 9.92 -35.58
C ALA A 125 42.80 9.68 -34.07
N LYS A 126 41.64 9.50 -33.41
CA LYS A 126 41.54 9.21 -31.97
C LYS A 126 42.47 8.04 -31.65
N LYS A 127 43.61 8.34 -31.00
CA LYS A 127 44.54 7.31 -30.53
C LYS A 127 43.75 6.39 -29.62
N LEU A 128 43.61 5.12 -30.03
CA LEU A 128 42.98 4.08 -29.24
C LEU A 128 43.86 3.85 -28.01
N THR A 129 43.62 4.63 -26.97
CA THR A 129 44.27 4.40 -25.68
C THR A 129 43.83 3.05 -25.17
N ASN A 130 44.78 2.29 -24.65
CA ASN A 130 44.54 0.99 -24.07
C ASN A 130 43.61 1.16 -22.85
N GLN A 131 42.34 0.75 -23.00
CA GLN A 131 41.30 0.84 -21.96
C GLN A 131 41.32 -0.37 -21.00
N PHE A 132 42.35 -1.22 -21.03
CA PHE A 132 42.36 -2.48 -20.28
C PHE A 132 42.53 -2.33 -18.75
N ASN A 133 42.56 -1.10 -18.23
CA ASN A 133 42.57 -0.83 -16.80
C ASN A 133 41.13 -0.68 -16.25
N TYR A 134 40.40 -1.80 -16.19
CA TYR A 134 39.11 -1.85 -15.50
C TYR A 134 39.32 -1.99 -13.99
N SER A 135 38.85 -1.01 -13.21
CA SER A 135 38.70 -1.12 -11.76
C SER A 135 37.25 -1.47 -11.43
N GLU A 136 37.05 -2.49 -10.61
CA GLU A 136 35.72 -2.85 -10.14
C GLU A 136 35.18 -1.76 -9.20
N ARG A 137 33.97 -1.27 -9.51
CA ARG A 137 33.25 -0.31 -8.66
C ARG A 137 31.95 -0.96 -8.23
N ALA A 138 31.83 -1.29 -6.94
CA ALA A 138 30.59 -1.77 -6.36
C ALA A 138 29.85 -0.62 -5.66
N SER A 139 28.54 -0.54 -5.85
CA SER A 139 27.65 0.31 -5.07
C SER A 139 26.43 -0.52 -4.66
N GLN A 140 25.91 -0.27 -3.45
CA GLN A 140 24.74 -0.98 -2.93
C GLN A 140 23.70 0.03 -2.47
N THR A 141 22.44 -0.18 -2.88
CA THR A 141 21.29 0.57 -2.35
C THR A 141 20.75 -0.11 -1.09
N TYR A 142 20.25 0.68 -0.14
CA TYR A 142 19.64 0.13 1.07
C TYR A 142 18.31 -0.56 0.73
N ASN A 143 18.10 -1.77 1.25
CA ASN A 143 16.85 -2.51 1.12
C ASN A 143 16.05 -2.44 2.43
N ASN A 144 14.82 -1.93 2.39
CA ASN A 144 13.96 -1.82 3.57
C ASN A 144 13.09 -3.08 3.72
N PRO A 145 13.20 -3.86 4.82
CA PRO A 145 12.41 -5.08 4.99
C PRO A 145 10.92 -4.79 5.18
N HIS A 146 10.07 -5.54 4.49
CA HIS A 146 8.62 -5.46 4.65
C HIS A 146 8.20 -5.95 6.05
N ARG A 147 7.29 -5.23 6.73
CA ARG A 147 6.78 -5.59 8.05
C ARG A 147 5.26 -5.47 8.06
N GLU A 148 4.58 -6.52 8.50
CA GLU A 148 3.13 -6.51 8.66
C GLU A 148 2.76 -6.02 10.06
N ARG A 149 1.85 -5.04 10.12
CA ARG A 149 1.24 -4.54 11.34
C ARG A 149 -0.23 -4.26 11.05
N GLY A 150 -1.12 -4.84 11.84
CA GLY A 150 -2.55 -4.54 11.78
C GLY A 150 -3.04 -4.11 13.16
N THR A 151 -3.88 -3.09 13.20
CA THR A 151 -4.62 -2.68 14.40
C THR A 151 -6.09 -2.57 14.04
N ALA A 152 -6.94 -3.29 14.75
CA ALA A 152 -8.39 -3.14 14.67
C ALA A 152 -8.85 -2.54 15.99
N THR A 153 -9.35 -1.31 15.94
CA THR A 153 -9.92 -0.67 17.13
C THR A 153 -11.40 -0.97 17.18
N GLU A 154 -11.78 -2.03 17.88
CA GLU A 154 -13.17 -2.23 18.24
C GLU A 154 -13.52 -1.26 19.38
N PRO A 155 -14.53 -0.39 19.23
CA PRO A 155 -14.94 0.49 20.32
C PRO A 155 -15.39 -0.38 21.52
N PRO A 156 -15.07 0.00 22.77
CA PRO A 156 -15.53 -0.73 23.94
C PRO A 156 -17.05 -0.92 23.90
N PRO A 157 -17.56 -2.10 24.28
CA PRO A 157 -18.98 -2.39 24.19
C PRO A 157 -19.77 -1.39 25.04
N ARG A 158 -20.70 -0.68 24.39
CA ARG A 158 -21.60 0.25 25.06
C ARG A 158 -22.94 -0.42 25.29
N ALA A 159 -23.38 -0.44 26.54
CA ALA A 159 -24.75 -0.76 26.92
C ALA A 159 -25.48 0.54 27.28
N THR A 160 -26.73 0.67 26.84
CA THR A 160 -27.63 1.74 27.30
C THR A 160 -28.43 1.22 28.49
N PHE A 161 -28.30 1.88 29.64
CA PHE A 161 -29.09 1.58 30.84
C PHE A 161 -29.95 2.78 31.17
N SER A 162 -31.23 2.54 31.40
CA SER A 162 -32.15 3.51 32.01
C SER A 162 -32.97 2.80 33.07
N ALA A 163 -33.06 3.42 34.24
CA ALA A 163 -33.91 2.98 35.33
C ALA A 163 -34.43 4.21 36.08
N ASN A 164 -35.59 4.07 36.70
CA ASN A 164 -36.15 4.99 37.68
C ASN A 164 -35.73 4.55 39.08
N ALA A 165 -35.55 5.51 40.00
CA ALA A 165 -35.30 5.26 41.40
C ALA A 165 -36.34 6.03 42.23
N SER A 166 -37.30 5.29 42.78
CA SER A 166 -38.36 5.81 43.63
C SER A 166 -38.15 5.36 45.08
N GLN A 167 -38.73 6.09 46.02
CA GLN A 167 -38.62 5.79 47.45
C GLN A 167 -39.21 4.41 47.80
N TRP A 168 -40.22 3.94 47.07
CA TRP A 168 -40.82 2.63 47.22
C TRP A 168 -39.86 1.51 46.77
N GLU A 169 -39.17 1.67 45.64
CA GLU A 169 -38.17 0.69 45.16
C GLU A 169 -37.00 0.54 46.15
N ILE A 170 -36.60 1.63 46.81
CA ILE A 170 -35.57 1.60 47.87
C ILE A 170 -36.10 0.85 49.11
N PHE A 171 -37.35 1.10 49.51
CA PHE A 171 -37.96 0.43 50.66
C PHE A 171 -38.09 -1.08 50.43
N ASP A 172 -38.57 -1.48 49.26
CA ASP A 172 -38.77 -2.89 48.90
C ASP A 172 -37.42 -3.62 48.81
N ALA A 173 -36.41 -3.04 48.16
CA ALA A 173 -35.06 -3.60 48.11
C ALA A 173 -34.44 -3.74 49.52
N TYR A 174 -34.65 -2.75 50.39
CA TYR A 174 -34.13 -2.80 51.77
C TYR A 174 -34.83 -3.87 52.61
N LYS A 175 -36.15 -4.06 52.44
CA LYS A 175 -36.89 -5.14 53.10
C LYS A 175 -36.42 -6.51 52.63
N GLU A 176 -36.23 -6.69 51.33
CA GLU A 176 -35.70 -7.93 50.77
C GLU A 176 -34.29 -8.23 51.30
N ASP A 177 -33.40 -7.24 51.32
CA ASP A 177 -32.05 -7.38 51.87
C ASP A 177 -32.06 -7.65 53.38
N PHE A 178 -32.99 -7.05 54.13
CA PHE A 178 -33.14 -7.27 55.56
C PHE A 178 -33.59 -8.70 55.87
N GLU A 179 -34.59 -9.23 55.17
CA GLU A 179 -35.02 -10.63 55.31
C GLU A 179 -33.93 -11.61 54.85
N ARG A 180 -33.19 -11.28 53.79
CA ARG A 180 -32.04 -12.05 53.33
C ARG A 180 -30.94 -12.10 54.38
N GLN A 181 -30.71 -11.01 55.11
CA GLN A 181 -29.77 -10.97 56.23
C GLN A 181 -30.24 -11.79 57.43
N GLU A 182 -31.50 -11.68 57.85
CA GLU A 182 -32.04 -12.49 58.95
C GLU A 182 -31.98 -13.99 58.63
N ARG A 183 -32.40 -14.39 57.42
CA ARG A 183 -32.27 -15.79 56.95
C ARG A 183 -30.83 -16.27 56.91
N ASN A 184 -29.88 -15.39 56.57
CA ASN A 184 -28.46 -15.71 56.57
C ASN A 184 -27.86 -15.75 58.00
N LYS A 185 -28.38 -14.97 58.95
CA LYS A 185 -28.00 -15.02 60.38
C LYS A 185 -28.56 -16.27 61.07
N GLU A 186 -29.81 -16.62 60.80
CA GLU A 186 -30.45 -17.87 61.25
C GLU A 186 -29.70 -19.10 60.71
N LYS A 187 -29.21 -19.04 59.46
CA LYS A 187 -28.31 -20.05 58.90
C LYS A 187 -26.90 -20.03 59.49
N LYS A 188 -26.48 -18.96 60.19
CA LYS A 188 -25.13 -18.76 60.72
C LYS A 188 -24.97 -19.01 62.23
N LEU A 189 -26.02 -19.29 63.02
CA LEU A 189 -25.86 -19.60 64.45
C LEU A 189 -26.84 -20.68 64.98
N PRO A 190 -26.40 -21.62 65.86
CA PRO A 190 -25.05 -22.04 66.16
C PRO A 190 -24.71 -23.40 65.57
N GLY A 191 -23.45 -23.55 65.14
CA GLY A 191 -22.86 -24.85 64.89
C GLY A 191 -23.12 -25.79 66.07
N ARG A 192 -23.78 -26.92 65.79
CA ARG A 192 -23.78 -28.08 66.67
C ARG A 192 -22.32 -28.39 66.96
N LYS A 193 -21.84 -28.07 68.17
CA LYS A 193 -20.55 -28.56 68.66
C LYS A 193 -20.67 -30.07 68.66
N MET A 194 -20.25 -30.69 67.57
CA MET A 194 -20.15 -32.14 67.47
C MET A 194 -19.28 -32.57 68.64
N SER A 195 -19.83 -33.45 69.48
CA SER A 195 -19.12 -33.95 70.65
C SER A 195 -17.76 -34.51 70.21
N PRO A 196 -16.71 -34.45 71.04
CA PRO A 196 -15.40 -34.96 70.67
C PRO A 196 -15.46 -36.43 70.22
N LYS A 197 -16.41 -37.21 70.74
CA LYS A 197 -16.69 -38.59 70.29
C LYS A 197 -17.19 -38.64 68.84
N THR A 198 -18.12 -37.76 68.48
CA THR A 198 -18.66 -37.70 67.11
C THR A 198 -17.63 -37.19 66.10
N LYS A 199 -16.77 -36.25 66.51
CA LYS A 199 -15.64 -35.79 65.68
C LYS A 199 -14.60 -36.89 65.45
N ARG A 200 -14.24 -37.65 66.50
CA ARG A 200 -13.34 -38.83 66.37
C ARG A 200 -13.91 -39.89 65.44
N ASN A 201 -15.20 -40.20 65.56
CA ASN A 201 -15.84 -41.21 64.72
C ASN A 201 -15.93 -40.77 63.25
N LEU A 202 -16.18 -39.49 62.99
CA LEU A 202 -16.20 -38.96 61.62
C LEU A 202 -14.80 -38.96 61.00
N LEU A 203 -13.76 -38.60 61.78
CA LEU A 203 -12.36 -38.65 61.32
C LEU A 203 -11.92 -40.09 61.00
N LEU A 204 -12.24 -41.06 61.87
CA LEU A 204 -11.98 -42.48 61.62
C LEU A 204 -12.73 -43.04 60.41
N LEU A 205 -13.92 -42.51 60.11
CA LEU A 205 -14.69 -42.91 58.94
C LEU A 205 -14.08 -42.33 57.66
N MET A 206 -13.62 -41.08 57.69
CA MET A 206 -12.93 -40.43 56.57
C MET A 206 -11.58 -41.10 56.29
N ASP A 207 -10.81 -41.44 57.34
CA ASP A 207 -9.55 -42.17 57.20
C ASP A 207 -9.77 -43.57 56.62
N ARG A 208 -10.81 -44.31 57.05
CA ARG A 208 -11.16 -45.63 56.45
C ARG A 208 -11.60 -45.52 54.99
N MET A 209 -12.25 -44.43 54.61
CA MET A 209 -12.72 -44.23 53.24
C MET A 209 -11.57 -43.88 52.30
N MET A 210 -10.60 -43.07 52.76
CA MET A 210 -9.40 -42.71 51.99
C MET A 210 -8.40 -43.87 51.84
N ILE A 211 -8.43 -44.87 52.71
CA ILE A 211 -7.59 -46.07 52.60
C ILE A 211 -8.23 -47.13 51.68
N SER A 212 -9.50 -46.95 51.27
CA SER A 212 -10.24 -47.90 50.41
C SER A 212 -10.36 -47.50 48.93
N THR A 213 -9.62 -46.49 48.49
CA THR A 213 -9.47 -46.07 47.09
C THR A 213 -8.01 -46.12 46.70
#